data_AF-W2DAJ9-F1
#
_entry.id   AF-W2DAJ9-F1
#
_cell.length_a   1.000
_cell.length_b   1.000
_cell.length_c   1.000
_cell.angle_alpha   90.00
_cell.angle_beta   90.00
_cell.angle_gamma   90.00
#
_symmetry.space_group_name_H-M   'P 1'
#
loop_
_entity.id
_entity.type
_entity.pdbx_description
1 polymer ?
#
loop_
_entity_poly.entity_id
_entity_poly.type
_entity_poly.pdbx_seq_one_letter_code
_entity_poly.pdbx_strand_id
1 'polypeptide(L)'
;MMVKRYHCMQCTYILIFKFDQLGDIMEFDLTKPFAGLSAHGVSALEGLKMPEMKHAYFNNKNLTLDGWRMVGCKFEKCTLNVSSSYFIIERCFVDSDTIVVWMEQSIKLVQLFHMRNDHMRNTKPEFSAIKHPDGSYSIGV
;
A
#
# COMPACT_ATOMS: atom_id res chain seq x y z
N MET A 1 14.97 4.59 -16.22
CA MET A 1 14.13 3.80 -15.29
C MET A 1 14.97 3.45 -14.08
N MET A 2 14.81 4.19 -12.98
CA MET A 2 15.60 4.00 -11.76
C MET A 2 14.90 2.96 -10.88
N VAL A 3 15.40 1.72 -10.87
CA VAL A 3 14.85 0.64 -10.05
C VAL A 3 15.52 0.68 -8.68
N LYS A 4 14.79 1.07 -7.63
CA LYS A 4 15.27 0.99 -6.25
C LYS A 4 14.76 -0.30 -5.59
N ARG A 5 15.66 -1.09 -5.02
CA ARG A 5 15.37 -2.36 -4.34
C ARG A 5 15.35 -2.13 -2.82
N TYR A 6 14.34 -2.63 -2.13
CA TYR A 6 14.21 -2.50 -0.67
C TYR A 6 13.92 -3.85 -0.02
N HIS A 7 14.69 -4.18 1.03
CA HIS A 7 14.43 -5.35 1.88
C HIS A 7 13.42 -4.99 2.96
N CYS A 8 12.34 -5.77 3.11
CA CYS A 8 11.40 -5.57 4.22
C CYS A 8 12.01 -6.09 5.53
N MET A 9 12.62 -5.20 6.33
CA MET A 9 13.29 -5.61 7.58
C MET A 9 12.34 -5.87 8.77
N GLN A 10 11.04 -5.52 8.68
CA GLN A 10 10.07 -5.72 9.77
C GLN A 10 8.62 -5.95 9.26
N CYS A 11 8.40 -6.91 8.34
CA CYS A 11 7.07 -7.29 7.87
C CYS A 11 6.37 -8.28 8.83
N THR A 12 6.18 -7.93 10.11
CA THR A 12 5.30 -8.68 11.04
C THR A 12 3.94 -8.00 11.23
N TYR A 13 3.74 -6.84 10.63
CA TYR A 13 2.47 -6.13 10.68
C TYR A 13 1.85 -6.05 9.30
N ILE A 14 0.58 -6.42 9.25
CA ILE A 14 -0.37 -6.29 8.16
C ILE A 14 -0.15 -4.97 7.41
N LEU A 15 0.41 -5.02 6.19
CA LEU A 15 0.41 -3.88 5.25
C LEU A 15 -0.99 -3.75 4.62
N ILE A 16 -1.99 -3.40 5.43
CA ILE A 16 -3.21 -2.77 4.93
C ILE A 16 -2.90 -1.28 4.92
N PHE A 17 -2.68 -0.70 3.74
CA PHE A 17 -2.79 0.75 3.57
C PHE A 17 -4.28 1.11 3.64
N LYS A 18 -4.87 1.07 4.84
CA LYS A 18 -6.15 1.72 5.10
C LYS A 18 -5.78 3.15 5.47
N PHE A 19 -5.99 4.06 4.52
CA PHE A 19 -5.89 5.50 4.78
C PHE A 19 -7.13 5.94 5.57
N ASP A 20 -7.16 5.64 6.87
CA ASP A 20 -8.00 6.39 7.81
C ASP A 20 -7.11 7.45 8.47
N GLN A 21 -7.46 8.72 8.24
CA GLN A 21 -6.80 9.84 8.89
C GLN A 21 -7.18 9.92 10.37
N LEU A 22 -6.20 10.41 11.14
CA LEU A 22 -6.30 10.96 12.50
C LEU A 22 -6.39 9.94 13.63
N GLY A 23 -5.42 10.06 14.53
CA GLY A 23 -5.30 9.26 15.73
C GLY A 23 -6.49 9.47 16.65
N ASP A 24 -7.18 8.38 16.92
CA ASP A 24 -7.59 7.99 18.25
C ASP A 24 -7.57 6.46 18.30
N ILE A 25 -7.25 5.95 19.48
CA ILE A 25 -7.09 4.54 19.79
C ILE A 25 -8.43 3.85 19.51
N MET A 26 -8.53 3.04 18.45
CA MET A 26 -9.70 2.20 18.21
C MET A 26 -9.29 0.73 18.06
N GLU A 27 -9.56 -0.01 19.13
CA GLU A 27 -9.74 -1.45 19.16
C GLU A 27 -10.91 -1.82 18.22
N PHE A 28 -10.67 -2.70 17.25
CA PHE A 28 -11.69 -3.17 16.32
C PHE A 28 -12.26 -4.52 16.80
N ASP A 29 -13.49 -4.49 17.31
CA ASP A 29 -14.34 -5.67 17.48
C ASP A 29 -14.95 -6.04 16.12
N LEU A 30 -14.71 -7.28 15.69
CA LEU A 30 -15.05 -7.83 14.36
C LEU A 30 -16.48 -8.38 14.25
N THR A 31 -17.41 -8.04 15.14
CA THR A 31 -18.72 -8.73 15.22
C THR A 31 -19.96 -7.99 14.72
N LYS A 32 -19.90 -6.76 14.22
CA LYS A 32 -21.14 -6.02 13.86
C LYS A 32 -21.28 -5.71 12.36
N PRO A 33 -22.34 -6.19 11.68
CA PRO A 33 -22.68 -5.76 10.33
C PRO A 33 -23.29 -4.35 10.36
N PHE A 34 -22.81 -3.47 9.48
CA PHE A 34 -23.39 -2.15 9.27
C PHE A 34 -24.78 -2.27 8.63
N ALA A 35 -25.81 -1.82 9.36
CA ALA A 35 -27.16 -1.65 8.85
C ALA A 35 -27.38 -0.17 8.51
N GLY A 36 -27.84 0.09 7.28
CA GLY A 36 -28.59 1.30 6.93
C GLY A 36 -27.88 2.31 6.03
N LEU A 37 -28.21 2.30 4.74
CA LEU A 37 -28.69 3.49 4.02
C LEU A 37 -29.41 3.04 2.73
N SER A 38 -30.63 3.54 2.51
CA SER A 38 -31.58 3.11 1.48
C SER A 38 -31.32 3.73 0.11
N ALA A 39 -31.67 2.96 -0.92
CA ALA A 39 -31.47 3.21 -2.34
C ALA A 39 -32.42 4.25 -2.97
N HIS A 40 -31.87 5.08 -3.86
CA HIS A 40 -32.58 5.61 -5.03
C HIS A 40 -31.66 5.61 -6.26
N GLY A 41 -31.87 4.61 -7.12
CA GLY A 41 -31.82 4.67 -8.58
C GLY A 41 -30.60 5.29 -9.29
N VAL A 42 -29.52 4.52 -9.44
CA VAL A 42 -28.69 4.50 -10.67
C VAL A 42 -28.16 3.07 -10.88
N SER A 43 -28.97 2.20 -11.48
CA SER A 43 -28.51 0.87 -11.91
C SER A 43 -27.90 0.96 -13.31
N ALA A 44 -26.57 1.14 -13.38
CA ALA A 44 -25.70 0.67 -14.48
C ALA A 44 -24.22 1.04 -14.23
N LEU A 45 -23.75 0.95 -13.00
CA LEU A 45 -22.32 0.88 -12.68
C LEU A 45 -22.16 -0.28 -11.70
N GLU A 46 -22.42 -1.51 -12.15
CA GLU A 46 -21.93 -2.67 -11.42
C GLU A 46 -20.40 -2.56 -11.42
N GLY A 47 -19.91 -2.04 -10.29
CA GLY A 47 -18.56 -1.57 -10.10
C GLY A 47 -17.57 -2.62 -10.56
N LEU A 48 -16.55 -2.16 -11.28
CA LEU A 48 -15.36 -2.93 -11.61
C LEU A 48 -14.83 -3.58 -10.33
N LYS A 49 -15.27 -4.82 -10.09
CA LYS A 49 -14.87 -5.60 -8.94
C LYS A 49 -13.44 -6.00 -9.19
N MET A 50 -12.54 -5.50 -8.35
CA MET A 50 -11.12 -5.85 -8.42
C MET A 50 -10.99 -7.38 -8.43
N PRO A 51 -10.30 -7.97 -9.41
CA PRO A 51 -10.11 -9.40 -9.46
C PRO A 51 -9.39 -9.88 -8.20
N GLU A 52 -9.88 -10.99 -7.65
CA GLU A 52 -9.45 -11.50 -6.35
C GLU A 52 -8.69 -12.81 -6.50
N MET A 53 -7.53 -12.90 -5.83
CA MET A 53 -6.69 -14.08 -5.78
C MET A 53 -6.55 -14.56 -4.34
N LYS A 54 -7.01 -15.79 -4.07
CA LYS A 54 -7.06 -16.37 -2.71
C LYS A 54 -6.04 -17.48 -2.52
N HIS A 55 -5.43 -17.54 -1.34
CA HIS A 55 -4.60 -18.66 -0.87
C HIS A 55 -3.47 -19.06 -1.83
N ALA A 56 -2.98 -18.11 -2.64
CA ALA A 56 -1.91 -18.35 -3.57
C ALA A 56 -0.55 -18.35 -2.85
N TYR A 57 0.30 -19.29 -3.21
CA TYR A 57 1.69 -19.35 -2.76
C TYR A 57 2.63 -19.01 -3.92
N PHE A 58 3.45 -17.99 -3.72
CA PHE A 58 4.43 -17.50 -4.68
C PHE A 58 5.81 -17.68 -4.10
N ASN A 59 6.69 -18.33 -4.87
CA ASN A 59 8.07 -18.54 -4.51
C ASN A 59 8.98 -18.10 -5.65
N ASN A 60 9.91 -17.20 -5.36
CA ASN A 60 10.89 -16.66 -6.30
C ASN A 60 10.24 -16.13 -7.59
N LYS A 61 9.12 -15.40 -7.43
CA LYS A 61 8.37 -14.79 -8.54
C LYS A 61 8.55 -13.28 -8.56
N ASN A 62 8.49 -12.72 -9.76
CA ASN A 62 8.39 -11.28 -9.97
C ASN A 62 6.94 -10.94 -10.32
N LEU A 63 6.24 -10.22 -9.46
CA LEU A 63 4.80 -9.99 -9.51
C LEU A 63 4.51 -8.49 -9.55
N THR A 64 3.52 -8.09 -10.33
CA THR A 64 2.96 -6.73 -10.29
C THR A 64 1.64 -6.77 -9.55
N LEU A 65 1.49 -5.98 -8.49
CA LEU A 65 0.33 -6.04 -7.60
C LEU A 65 -0.87 -5.23 -8.10
N ASP A 66 -0.64 -4.29 -9.01
CA ASP A 66 -1.65 -3.36 -9.48
C ASP A 66 -2.87 -4.06 -10.10
N GLY A 67 -4.05 -3.65 -9.67
CA GLY A 67 -5.33 -4.20 -10.10
C GLY A 67 -5.78 -5.46 -9.37
N TRP A 68 -5.04 -5.95 -8.37
CA TRP A 68 -5.35 -7.23 -7.71
C TRP A 68 -5.71 -7.08 -6.24
N ARG A 69 -6.71 -7.87 -5.82
CA ARG A 69 -6.98 -8.15 -4.41
C ARG A 69 -6.43 -9.52 -4.04
N MET A 70 -5.33 -9.57 -3.31
CA MET A 70 -4.71 -10.81 -2.85
C MET A 70 -5.10 -11.10 -1.39
N VAL A 71 -5.67 -12.28 -1.14
CA VAL A 71 -6.22 -12.66 0.18
C VAL A 71 -5.62 -13.98 0.65
N GLY A 72 -5.03 -14.00 1.84
CA GLY A 72 -4.49 -15.23 2.45
C GLY A 72 -3.29 -15.83 1.69
N CYS A 73 -2.54 -15.00 0.98
CA CYS A 73 -1.44 -15.41 0.12
C CYS A 73 -0.10 -15.50 0.86
N LYS A 74 0.89 -16.19 0.28
CA LYS A 74 2.24 -16.31 0.85
C LYS A 74 3.29 -15.98 -0.22
N PHE A 75 4.12 -14.99 0.03
CA PHE A 75 5.22 -14.58 -0.83
C PHE A 75 6.54 -14.96 -0.17
N GLU A 76 7.33 -15.78 -0.86
CA GLU A 76 8.68 -16.15 -0.44
C GLU A 76 9.70 -15.77 -1.51
N LYS A 77 10.74 -15.02 -1.12
CA LYS A 77 11.82 -14.56 -2.01
C LYS A 77 11.31 -13.88 -3.28
N CYS A 78 10.18 -13.19 -3.19
CA CYS A 78 9.53 -12.58 -4.35
C CYS A 78 10.06 -11.16 -4.61
N THR A 79 9.82 -10.66 -5.81
CA THR A 79 9.90 -9.23 -6.12
C THR A 79 8.49 -8.72 -6.40
N LEU A 80 8.02 -7.77 -5.60
CA LEU A 80 6.69 -7.19 -5.70
C LEU A 80 6.82 -5.79 -6.31
N ASN A 81 6.43 -5.63 -7.57
CA ASN A 81 6.38 -4.33 -8.23
C ASN A 81 5.07 -3.63 -7.91
N VAL A 82 5.17 -2.40 -7.39
CA VAL A 82 4.03 -1.54 -7.07
C VAL A 82 4.12 -0.29 -7.92
N SER A 83 3.15 -0.09 -8.82
CA SER A 83 3.11 1.11 -9.67
C SER A 83 2.05 2.12 -9.27
N SER A 84 0.99 1.67 -8.62
CA SER A 84 -0.15 2.46 -8.20
C SER A 84 -0.58 2.13 -6.78
N SER A 85 -1.58 2.85 -6.27
CA SER A 85 -2.27 2.51 -5.03
C SER A 85 -3.46 1.57 -5.23
N TYR A 86 -3.69 1.09 -6.47
CA TYR A 86 -4.86 0.29 -6.81
C TYR A 86 -4.57 -1.21 -6.65
N PHE A 87 -4.33 -1.65 -5.41
CA PHE A 87 -4.19 -3.06 -5.07
C PHE A 87 -4.59 -3.29 -3.61
N ILE A 88 -4.91 -4.53 -3.27
CA ILE A 88 -5.25 -4.91 -1.88
C ILE A 88 -4.46 -6.17 -1.53
N ILE A 89 -3.72 -6.13 -0.42
CA ILE A 89 -3.12 -7.32 0.19
C ILE A 89 -3.80 -7.52 1.55
N GLU A 90 -4.40 -8.67 1.75
CA GLU A 90 -5.18 -8.96 2.95
C GLU A 90 -4.76 -10.30 3.54
N ARG A 91 -4.30 -10.30 4.80
CA ARG A 91 -3.85 -11.50 5.52
C ARG A 91 -2.82 -12.33 4.75
N CYS A 92 -1.94 -11.69 3.98
CA CYS A 92 -0.85 -12.39 3.31
C CYS A 92 0.43 -12.38 4.15
N PHE A 93 1.22 -13.45 4.03
CA PHE A 93 2.56 -13.54 4.59
C PHE A 93 3.59 -13.07 3.55
N VAL A 94 4.47 -12.14 3.95
CA VAL A 94 5.58 -11.64 3.13
C VAL A 94 6.86 -11.96 3.90
N ASP A 95 7.75 -12.77 3.32
CA ASP A 95 9.01 -13.10 3.99
C ASP A 95 10.01 -11.91 3.97
N SER A 96 11.08 -12.03 4.77
CA SER A 96 12.14 -11.01 4.86
C SER A 96 12.97 -10.88 3.59
N ASP A 97 13.02 -11.93 2.79
CA ASP A 97 13.79 -11.97 1.53
C ASP A 97 13.00 -11.36 0.36
N THR A 98 11.70 -11.13 0.52
CA THR A 98 10.85 -10.50 -0.49
C THR A 98 11.16 -9.01 -0.58
N ILE A 99 11.36 -8.56 -1.81
CA ILE A 99 11.73 -7.19 -2.15
C ILE A 99 10.51 -6.47 -2.71
N VAL A 100 10.20 -5.28 -2.18
CA VAL A 100 9.17 -4.41 -2.75
C VAL A 100 9.86 -3.34 -3.61
N VAL A 101 9.47 -3.26 -4.87
CA VAL A 101 9.97 -2.30 -5.85
C VAL A 101 8.87 -1.30 -6.16
N TRP A 102 9.05 -0.08 -5.65
CA TRP A 102 8.16 1.04 -5.91
C TRP A 102 8.52 1.70 -7.23
N MET A 103 7.56 1.80 -8.16
CA MET A 103 7.73 2.52 -9.41
C MET A 103 7.49 4.03 -9.21
N GLU A 104 8.01 4.85 -10.13
CA GLU A 104 8.09 6.31 -9.96
C GLU A 104 6.77 7.00 -9.56
N GLN A 105 5.63 6.54 -10.08
CA GLN A 105 4.33 7.12 -9.74
C GLN A 105 3.92 6.87 -8.29
N SER A 106 4.12 5.64 -7.81
CA SER A 106 3.80 5.26 -6.43
C SER A 106 4.65 6.02 -5.40
N ILE A 107 5.91 6.32 -5.72
CA ILE A 107 6.80 7.10 -4.84
C ILE A 107 6.26 8.50 -4.59
N LYS A 108 5.66 9.16 -5.60
CA LYS A 108 5.08 10.49 -5.44
C LYS A 108 3.95 10.52 -4.41
N LEU A 109 3.12 9.46 -4.36
CA LEU A 109 2.05 9.33 -3.37
C LEU A 109 2.62 9.15 -1.95
N VAL A 110 3.66 8.33 -1.81
CA VAL A 110 4.35 8.12 -0.53
C VAL A 110 5.01 9.42 -0.05
N GLN A 111 5.68 10.15 -0.95
CA GLN A 111 6.29 11.45 -0.65
C GLN A 111 5.25 12.48 -0.23
N LEU A 112 4.10 12.53 -0.91
CA LEU A 112 2.99 13.41 -0.56
C LEU A 112 2.45 13.10 0.85
N PHE A 113 2.30 11.82 1.19
CA PHE A 113 1.85 11.40 2.51
C PHE A 113 2.86 11.75 3.62
N HIS A 114 4.15 11.57 3.38
CA HIS A 114 5.21 11.88 4.34
C HIS A 114 5.65 13.34 4.35
N MET A 115 5.01 14.22 3.57
CA MET A 115 5.41 15.63 3.42
C MET A 115 5.63 16.34 4.77
N ARG A 116 4.74 16.08 5.75
CA ARG A 116 4.77 16.69 7.09
C ARG A 116 5.44 15.82 8.16
N ASN A 117 5.97 14.66 7.81
CA ASN A 117 6.55 13.73 8.77
C ASN A 117 8.08 13.90 8.82
N ASP A 118 8.55 14.67 9.81
CA ASP A 118 9.99 14.94 9.98
C ASP A 118 10.78 13.68 10.33
N HIS A 119 10.19 12.71 11.03
CA HIS A 119 10.84 11.43 11.31
C HIS A 119 11.18 10.67 10.02
N MET A 120 10.20 10.54 9.11
CA MET A 120 10.42 9.90 7.81
C MET A 120 11.43 10.65 6.95
N ARG A 121 11.46 11.99 7.02
CA ARG A 121 12.47 12.79 6.31
C ARG A 121 13.89 12.44 6.75
N ASN A 122 14.09 12.16 8.03
CA ASN A 122 15.41 11.85 8.59
C ASN A 122 15.81 10.38 8.43
N THR A 123 14.86 9.45 8.52
CA THR A 123 15.14 8.00 8.47
C THR A 123 15.03 7.40 7.08
N LYS A 124 14.22 8.00 6.21
CA LYS A 124 13.85 7.51 4.87
C LYS A 124 13.69 8.68 3.87
N PRO A 125 14.77 9.43 3.57
CA PRO A 125 14.72 10.59 2.68
C PRO A 125 14.21 10.25 1.28
N GLU A 126 14.43 9.02 0.80
CA GLU A 126 13.97 8.55 -0.51
C GLU A 126 12.43 8.48 -0.65
N PHE A 127 11.70 8.41 0.47
CA PHE A 127 10.24 8.36 0.54
C PHE A 127 9.63 9.65 1.06
N SER A 128 10.43 10.71 1.18
CA SER A 128 10.01 11.99 1.73
C SER A 128 10.06 13.08 0.66
N ALA A 129 9.13 14.02 0.72
CA ALA A 129 9.20 15.23 -0.09
C ALA A 129 10.42 16.08 0.32
N ILE A 130 11.04 16.74 -0.66
CA ILE A 130 12.14 17.69 -0.42
C ILE A 130 11.51 18.95 0.18
N LYS A 131 11.94 19.35 1.38
CA LYS A 131 11.52 20.59 2.03
C LYS A 131 12.56 21.67 1.78
N HIS A 132 12.13 22.79 1.20
CA HIS A 132 12.98 23.93 0.89
C HIS A 132 13.12 24.88 2.09
N PRO A 133 14.17 25.74 2.11
CA PRO A 133 14.37 26.73 3.19
C PRO A 133 13.22 27.73 3.33
N ASP A 134 12.47 28.00 2.26
CA ASP A 134 11.30 28.88 2.26
C ASP A 134 10.02 28.20 2.82
N GLY A 135 10.12 26.93 3.21
CA GLY A 135 9.01 26.13 3.74
C GLY A 135 8.16 25.44 2.67
N SER A 136 8.47 25.62 1.38
CA SER A 136 7.80 24.92 0.27
C SER A 136 8.29 23.46 0.15
N TYR A 137 7.57 22.65 -0.61
CA TYR A 137 7.88 21.22 -0.80
C TYR A 137 7.96 20.86 -2.29
N SER A 138 8.84 19.93 -2.65
CA SER A 138 8.87 19.31 -3.97
C SER A 138 8.73 17.79 -3.91
N ILE A 139 7.96 17.26 -4.85
CA ILE A 139 7.56 15.85 -4.94
C ILE A 139 7.94 15.33 -6.33
N GLY A 140 8.52 14.13 -6.40
CA GLY A 140 8.89 13.49 -7.65
C GLY A 140 10.16 14.04 -8.32
N VAL A 141 11.02 14.68 -7.53
CA VAL A 141 12.35 15.19 -7.90
C VAL A 141 13.44 14.35 -7.29
#